data_AF-A0A4Q7BVN5-F1
#
_entry.id   AF-A0A4Q7BVN5-F1
#
_cell.length_a   1.000
_cell.length_b   1.000
_cell.length_c   1.000
_cell.angle_alpha   90.00
_cell.angle_beta   90.00
_cell.angle_gamma   90.00
#
_symmetry.space_group_name_H-M   'P 1'
#
loop_
_entity.id
_entity.type
_entity.pdbx_description
1 polymer ?
#
loop_
_entity_poly.entity_id
_entity_poly.type
_entity_poly.pdbx_seq_one_letter_code
_entity_poly.pdbx_strand_id
1 'polypeptide(L)' 'MLKYVNPDFQISDLKTGDLVIVVYDAKIGTTLKKLNVVSNRMFLEPLNPKWHEKIIELRKECKLTGKVVGLYRDI' A
#
# COMPACT_ATOMS: atom_id res chain seq x y z
N MET A 1 6.44 15.22 6.76
CA MET A 1 6.88 14.41 5.61
C MET A 1 5.70 14.20 4.68
N LEU A 2 5.78 14.67 3.44
CA LEU A 2 4.76 14.46 2.41
C LEU A 2 5.18 13.28 1.51
N LYS A 3 4.18 12.62 0.91
CA LYS A 3 4.34 11.46 0.03
C LYS A 3 3.81 11.85 -1.34
N TYR A 4 4.62 11.69 -2.38
CA TYR A 4 4.14 11.82 -3.77
C TYR A 4 3.52 10.49 -4.18
N VAL A 5 2.29 10.54 -4.69
CA VAL A 5 1.50 9.36 -5.04
C VAL A 5 1.18 9.43 -6.53
N ASN A 6 1.46 8.34 -7.25
CA ASN A 6 0.97 8.12 -8.61
C ASN A 6 -0.38 7.39 -8.53
N PRO A 7 -1.51 8.03 -8.90
CA PRO A 7 -2.82 7.39 -8.95
C PRO A 7 -2.99 6.46 -10.17
N ASP A 8 -2.24 6.70 -11.26
CA ASP A 8 -2.42 6.03 -12.57
C ASP A 8 -1.44 4.86 -12.77
N PHE A 9 -0.98 4.24 -11.69
CA PHE A 9 -0.08 3.10 -11.73
C PHE A 9 -0.79 1.85 -12.28
N GLN A 10 -0.07 0.98 -12.98
CA GLN A 10 -0.59 -0.32 -13.38
C GLN A 10 -0.30 -1.35 -12.29
N ILE A 11 -1.22 -2.28 -12.05
CA ILE A 11 -1.02 -3.38 -11.08
C ILE A 11 0.20 -4.23 -11.47
N SER A 12 0.47 -4.39 -12.76
CA SER A 12 1.65 -5.09 -13.29
C SER A 12 2.98 -4.44 -12.90
N ASP A 13 2.98 -3.14 -12.59
CA ASP A 13 4.19 -2.39 -12.22
C ASP A 13 4.50 -2.49 -10.72
N LEU A 14 3.62 -3.16 -9.97
CA LEU A 14 3.78 -3.36 -8.54
C LEU A 14 4.79 -4.46 -8.24
N LYS A 15 5.69 -4.18 -7.31
CA LYS A 15 6.70 -5.12 -6.84
C LYS A 15 6.77 -5.15 -5.32
N THR A 16 7.33 -6.23 -4.79
CA THR A 16 7.63 -6.35 -3.36
C THR A 16 8.42 -5.14 -2.88
N GLY A 17 7.97 -4.55 -1.78
CA GLY A 17 8.57 -3.35 -1.19
C GLY A 17 7.90 -2.04 -1.59
N ASP A 18 7.07 -2.02 -2.64
CA ASP A 18 6.31 -0.83 -3.00
C ASP A 18 5.40 -0.38 -1.86
N LEU A 19 5.29 0.93 -1.70
CA LEU A 19 4.36 1.54 -0.75
C LEU A 19 3.08 1.91 -1.51
N VAL A 20 1.94 1.42 -1.03
CA VAL A 20 0.64 1.55 -1.71
C VAL A 20 -0.41 2.14 -0.79
N ILE A 21 -1.32 2.94 -1.38
CA ILE A 21 -2.51 3.46 -0.73
C ILE A 21 -3.66 2.48 -0.96
N VAL A 22 -4.25 2.00 0.13
CA VAL A 22 -5.31 0.99 0.13
C VAL A 22 -6.56 1.57 0.76
N VAL A 23 -7.70 1.38 0.11
CA VAL A 23 -9.03 1.71 0.63
C VAL A 23 -9.78 0.41 0.85
N TYR A 24 -10.15 0.11 2.11
CA TYR A 24 -10.91 -1.10 2.46
C TYR A 24 -12.42 -0.87 2.33
N ASP A 25 -12.89 0.28 2.81
CA ASP A 25 -14.25 0.78 2.69
C ASP A 25 -14.13 2.30 2.55
N ALA A 26 -14.88 2.88 1.62
CA ALA A 26 -14.93 4.33 1.43
C ALA A 26 -15.29 5.09 2.72
N LYS A 27 -15.96 4.44 3.68
CA LYS A 27 -16.29 5.00 4.99
C LYS A 27 -15.19 4.90 6.04
N ILE A 28 -14.31 3.90 5.93
CA ILE A 28 -13.25 3.61 6.92
C ILE A 28 -11.98 4.41 6.62
N GLY A 29 -11.87 4.94 5.41
CA GLY A 29 -10.76 5.78 4.98
C GLY A 29 -9.65 4.99 4.28
N THR A 30 -8.54 5.68 4.01
CA THR A 30 -7.41 5.15 3.25
C THR A 30 -6.24 4.87 4.18
N THR A 31 -5.45 3.85 3.87
CA THR A 31 -4.26 3.49 4.65
C THR A 31 -3.05 3.34 3.76
N LEU A 32 -1.87 3.63 4.30
CA LEU A 32 -0.58 3.38 3.65
C LEU A 32 -0.01 2.05 4.15
N LYS A 33 0.32 1.15 3.23
CA LYS A 33 0.85 -0.19 3.50
C LYS A 33 2.05 -0.48 2.60
N LYS A 34 2.85 -1.47 2.99
CA LYS A 34 3.91 -2.02 2.13
C LYS A 34 3.37 -3.26 1.43
N LEU A 35 3.61 -3.37 0.13
CA LEU A 35 3.21 -4.52 -0.67
C LEU A 35 4.28 -5.60 -0.62
N ASN A 36 3.85 -6.86 -0.54
CA ASN A 36 4.68 -8.03 -0.71
C ASN A 36 4.07 -8.94 -1.77
N VAL A 37 4.85 -9.31 -2.78
CA VAL A 37 4.43 -10.15 -3.90
C VAL A 37 5.16 -11.48 -3.82
N VAL A 38 4.41 -12.57 -3.60
CA VAL A 38 4.96 -13.93 -3.47
C VAL A 38 4.14 -14.86 -4.36
N SER A 39 4.80 -15.56 -5.29
CA SER A 39 4.16 -16.54 -6.19
C SER A 39 2.90 -15.99 -6.87
N ASN A 40 2.99 -14.74 -7.38
CA ASN A 40 1.92 -14.01 -8.04
C ASN A 40 0.70 -13.65 -7.14
N ARG A 41 0.85 -13.74 -5.82
CA ARG A 41 -0.12 -13.24 -4.83
C ARG A 41 0.41 -11.98 -4.17
N MET A 42 -0.48 -11.06 -3.84
CA MET A 42 -0.17 -9.79 -3.21
C MET A 42 -0.66 -9.77 -1.76
N PHE A 43 0.20 -9.35 -0.85
CA PHE A 43 -0.07 -9.17 0.57
C PHE A 43 0.33 -7.78 1.02
N LEU A 44 -0.32 -7.28 2.07
CA LEU A 44 -0.03 -5.99 2.67
C LEU A 44 0.61 -6.18 4.04
N GLU A 45 1.71 -5.48 4.26
CA GLU A 45 2.38 -5.38 5.55
C GLU A 45 2.11 -4.01 6.18
N PRO A 46 1.83 -3.93 7.49
CA PRO A 46 1.74 -2.66 8.17
C PRO A 46 3.12 -1.99 8.22
N LEU A 47 3.14 -0.66 8.14
CA LEU A 47 4.39 0.10 8.28
C LEU A 47 4.88 0.19 9.74
N ASN A 48 4.00 -0.06 10.71
CA ASN A 48 4.36 -0.09 12.12
C ASN A 48 4.80 -1.51 12.52
N PRO A 49 6.09 -1.75 12.83
CA PRO A 49 6.58 -3.06 13.24
C PRO A 49 5.98 -3.56 14.55
N LYS A 50 5.33 -2.71 15.35
CA LYS A 50 4.63 -3.10 16.58
C LYS A 50 3.19 -3.55 16.34
N TRP A 51 2.65 -3.39 15.12
CA TRP A 51 1.30 -3.82 14.80
C TRP A 51 1.17 -5.35 14.90
N HIS A 52 0.08 -5.85 15.48
CA HIS A 52 -0.07 -7.29 15.76
C HIS A 52 -0.16 -8.14 14.48
N GLU A 53 -0.92 -7.67 13.49
CA GLU A 53 -1.17 -8.40 12.25
C GLU A 53 -0.09 -8.05 11.22
N LYS A 54 0.75 -9.02 10.86
CA LYS A 54 1.92 -8.78 10.00
C LYS A 54 1.62 -8.91 8.52
N ILE A 55 0.64 -9.73 8.17
CA ILE A 55 0.28 -10.06 6.80
C ILE A 55 -1.22 -9.85 6.69
N ILE A 56 -1.63 -8.98 5.78
CA ILE A 56 -3.03 -8.67 5.52
C ILE A 56 -3.30 -9.00 4.06
N GLU A 57 -4.24 -9.90 3.81
CA GLU A 57 -4.65 -10.25 2.45
C GLU A 57 -5.44 -9.12 1.79
N LEU A 58 -5.22 -8.92 0.49
CA LEU A 58 -6.06 -8.06 -0.35
C LEU A 58 -7.40 -8.76 -0.59
N ARG A 59 -8.40 -8.41 0.20
CA ARG A 59 -9.78 -8.88 0.03
C ARG A 59 -10.43 -8.20 -1.18
N LYS A 60 -11.52 -8.77 -1.69
CA LYS A 60 -12.20 -8.28 -2.91
C LYS A 60 -12.70 -6.83 -2.79
N GLU A 61 -12.97 -6.39 -1.57
CA GLU A 61 -13.45 -5.04 -1.27
C GLU A 61 -12.31 -4.00 -1.25
N CYS A 62 -11.06 -4.45 -1.18
CA CYS A 62 -9.89 -3.58 -1.12
C CYS A 62 -9.59 -2.99 -2.50
N LYS A 63 -9.39 -1.67 -2.55
CA LYS A 63 -8.94 -0.96 -3.74
C LYS A 63 -7.55 -0.38 -3.51
N LEU A 64 -6.62 -0.73 -4.39
CA LEU A 64 -5.34 -0.04 -4.51
C LEU A 64 -5.58 1.25 -5.30
N THR A 65 -5.35 2.39 -4.67
CA THR A 65 -5.74 3.72 -5.22
C THR A 65 -4.55 4.63 -5.47
N GLY A 66 -3.33 4.19 -5.14
CA GLY A 66 -2.13 4.91 -5.50
C GLY A 66 -0.86 4.18 -5.09
N LYS A 67 0.21 4.45 -5.82
CA LYS A 67 1.58 4.00 -5.51
C LYS A 67 2.42 5.18 -5.07
N VAL A 68 3.10 5.09 -3.93
CA VAL A 68 4.03 6.14 -3.50
C VAL A 68 5.28 6.07 -4.37
N VAL A 69 5.66 7.20 -4.95
CA VAL A 69 6.80 7.34 -5.87
C VAL A 69 7.88 8.30 -5.34
N GLY A 70 7.61 9.01 -4.24
CA GLY A 70 8.57 9.96 -3.69
C GLY A 70 8.22 10.43 -2.29
N LEU A 71 9.18 11.10 -1.66
CA LEU A 71 9.10 11.63 -0.31
C LEU A 71 9.63 13.06 -0.29
N TYR A 72 8.88 13.96 0.33
CA TYR A 72 9.37 15.28 0.69
C TYR A 72 9.48 15.40 2.21
N ARG A 73 10.63 15.91 2.66
CA ARG A 73 10.89 16.23 4.06
C ARG A 73 11.62 17.56 4.08
N ASP A 74 11.03 18.53 4.78
CA ASP A 74 11.73 19.73 5.20
C ASP A 74 12.72 19.34 6.30
N ILE A 75 13.98 19.74 6.17
CA ILE A 75 15.09 19.31 7.05
C ILE A 75 15.33 20.39 8.10
#